data_AF-A0A968IR45-F1
#
_entry.id   AF-A0A968IR45-F1
#
_cell.length_a   1.000
_cell.length_b   1.000
_cell.length_c   1.000
_cell.angle_alpha   90.00
_cell.angle_beta   90.00
_cell.angle_gamma   90.00
#
_symmetry.space_group_name_H-M   'P 1'
#
loop_
_entity.id
_entity.type
_entity.pdbx_description
1 polymer ?
#
loop_
_entity_poly.entity_id
_entity_poly.type
_entity_poly.pdbx_seq_one_letter_code
_entity_poly.pdbx_strand_id
1 'polypeptide(L)' 'YLNGMNYSKTFATWLKNFDDSYSDVKELDYGIDPARFRRIWRFYLIWLASNFASCDGEINGNGQFLMVHAR' A
#
# COMPACT_ATOMS: atom_id res chain seq x y z
N TYR A 1 -3.49 12.64 14.25
CA TYR A 1 -3.91 12.05 12.96
C TYR A 1 -2.84 12.38 11.94
N LEU A 2 -2.27 11.38 11.29
CA LEU A 2 -1.36 11.60 10.16
C LEU A 2 -2.16 11.55 8.86
N ASN A 3 -2.01 12.58 8.03
CA ASN A 3 -2.70 12.74 6.75
C ASN A 3 -2.37 11.56 5.79
N GLY A 4 -3.39 11.13 5.05
CA GLY A 4 -3.34 9.99 4.13
C GLY A 4 -2.31 10.08 3.02
N MET A 5 -1.89 11.28 2.64
CA MET A 5 -0.87 11.50 1.61
C MET A 5 0.46 10.82 1.93
N ASN A 6 0.77 10.62 3.22
CA ASN A 6 1.94 9.83 3.62
C ASN A 6 1.82 8.37 3.17
N TYR A 7 0.66 7.75 3.40
CA TYR A 7 0.39 6.38 2.94
C TYR A 7 0.29 6.31 1.41
N SER A 8 -0.34 7.29 0.77
CA SER A 8 -0.39 7.35 -0.70
C SER A 8 1.00 7.32 -1.32
N LYS A 9 1.94 8.11 -0.78
CA LYS A 9 3.36 8.08 -1.18
C LYS A 9 3.98 6.71 -0.95
N THR A 10 3.76 6.09 0.21
CA THR A 10 4.26 4.74 0.50
C THR A 10 3.77 3.72 -0.54
N PHE A 11 2.47 3.67 -0.83
CA PHE A 11 1.92 2.74 -1.81
C PHE A 11 2.43 3.00 -3.23
N ALA A 12 2.56 4.27 -3.63
CA ALA A 12 3.15 4.63 -4.92
C ALA A 12 4.61 4.19 -5.04
N THR A 13 5.41 4.38 -3.98
CA THR A 13 6.80 3.90 -3.93
C THR A 13 6.88 2.38 -3.99
N TRP A 14 6.01 1.67 -3.27
CA TRP A 14 5.96 0.20 -3.32
C TRP A 14 5.56 -0.32 -4.69
N LEU A 15 4.60 0.33 -5.36
CA LEU A 15 4.22 -0.04 -6.73
C LEU A 15 5.40 0.10 -7.68
N LYS A 16 6.13 1.23 -7.61
CA LYS A 16 7.33 1.45 -8.41
C LYS A 16 8.38 0.38 -8.15
N ASN A 17 8.73 0.15 -6.88
CA ASN A 17 9.75 -0.84 -6.52
C ASN A 17 9.35 -2.26 -6.95
N PHE A 18 8.06 -2.60 -6.86
CA PHE A 18 7.53 -3.87 -7.33
C PHE A 18 7.65 -4.02 -8.84
N ASP A 19 7.27 -2.99 -9.62
CA ASP A 19 7.39 -3.03 -11.08
C ASP A 19 8.86 -3.09 -11.52
N ASP A 20 9.76 -2.35 -10.86
CA ASP A 20 11.20 -2.35 -11.13
C ASP A 20 11.87 -3.70 -10.80
N SER A 21 11.40 -4.39 -9.76
CA SER A 21 11.97 -5.67 -9.29
C SER A 21 11.19 -6.89 -9.80
N TYR A 22 10.26 -6.70 -10.75
CA TYR A 22 9.35 -7.78 -11.15
C TYR A 22 10.07 -8.99 -11.78
N SER A 23 11.25 -8.78 -12.37
CA SER A 23 12.08 -9.86 -12.92
C SER A 23 12.45 -10.91 -11.87
N ASP A 24 12.69 -10.47 -10.63
CA ASP A 24 13.15 -11.33 -9.55
C ASP A 24 11.95 -11.86 -8.78
N VAL A 25 10.96 -10.99 -8.56
CA VAL A 25 9.71 -11.29 -7.86
C VAL A 25 8.92 -12.37 -8.59
N LYS A 26 8.88 -12.39 -9.93
CA LYS A 26 8.08 -13.37 -10.70
C LYS A 26 8.54 -14.82 -10.57
N GLU A 27 9.78 -15.05 -10.13
CA GLU A 27 10.38 -16.39 -10.00
C GLU A 27 10.11 -17.02 -8.62
N LEU A 28 9.54 -16.28 -7.68
CA LEU A 28 9.18 -16.81 -6.36
C LEU A 28 7.92 -17.68 -6.44
N ASP A 29 7.84 -18.71 -5.59
CA ASP A 29 6.65 -19.54 -5.47
C ASP A 29 5.61 -18.90 -4.55
N TYR A 30 4.52 -18.44 -5.15
CA TYR A 30 3.39 -17.83 -4.43
C TYR A 30 2.18 -18.77 -4.30
N GLY A 31 2.25 -20.00 -4.81
CA GLY A 31 1.08 -20.88 -4.90
C GLY A 31 -0.05 -20.33 -5.79
N ILE A 32 0.26 -19.39 -6.69
CA ILE A 32 -0.69 -18.74 -7.62
C ILE A 32 0.04 -18.42 -8.94
N ASP A 33 -0.69 -18.38 -10.05
CA ASP A 33 -0.19 -17.91 -11.34
C ASP A 33 0.51 -16.52 -11.19
N PRO A 34 1.79 -16.37 -11.56
CA PRO A 34 2.53 -15.13 -11.36
C PRO A 34 1.88 -13.92 -12.04
N ALA A 35 1.29 -14.11 -13.21
CA ALA A 35 0.62 -13.02 -13.92
C ALA A 35 -0.65 -12.57 -13.18
N ARG A 36 -1.41 -13.51 -12.61
CA ARG A 36 -2.57 -13.22 -11.74
C ARG A 36 -2.13 -12.52 -10.46
N PHE A 37 -1.08 -12.99 -9.80
CA PHE A 37 -0.52 -12.33 -8.62
C PHE A 37 -0.15 -10.87 -8.94
N ARG A 38 0.60 -10.66 -10.03
CA ARG A 38 1.01 -9.32 -10.46
C ARG A 38 -0.18 -8.38 -10.62
N ARG A 39 -1.26 -8.82 -11.27
CA ARG A 39 -2.45 -8.00 -11.47
C ARG A 39 -3.13 -7.63 -10.15
N ILE A 40 -3.33 -8.61 -9.27
CA ILE A 40 -3.98 -8.40 -7.97
C ILE A 40 -3.15 -7.47 -7.10
N TRP A 41 -1.83 -7.71 -7.02
CA TRP A 41 -0.93 -6.92 -6.20
C TRP A 41 -0.82 -5.47 -6.68
N ARG A 42 -0.65 -5.25 -7.99
CA ARG A 42 -0.65 -3.89 -8.55
C ARG A 42 -1.98 -3.20 -8.33
N PHE A 43 -3.10 -3.89 -8.53
CA PHE A 43 -4.42 -3.33 -8.27
C PHE A 43 -4.57 -2.89 -6.81
N TYR A 44 -4.15 -3.72 -5.85
CA TYR A 44 -4.17 -3.38 -4.44
C TYR A 44 -3.37 -2.11 -4.12
N LEU A 45 -2.13 -2.02 -4.62
CA LEU A 45 -1.26 -0.86 -4.39
C LEU A 45 -1.82 0.42 -5.02
N ILE A 46 -2.32 0.34 -6.26
CA ILE A 46 -2.93 1.49 -6.96
C ILE A 46 -4.18 1.95 -6.21
N TRP A 47 -5.06 1.01 -5.86
CA TRP A 47 -6.32 1.32 -5.19
C TRP A 47 -6.07 2.01 -3.84
N LEU A 48 -5.15 1.49 -3.02
CA LEU A 48 -4.83 2.13 -1.73
C LEU A 48 -4.12 3.47 -1.90
N ALA A 49 -3.22 3.61 -2.87
CA ALA A 49 -2.60 4.91 -3.16
C ALA A 49 -3.67 5.99 -3.45
N SER A 50 -4.68 5.67 -4.26
CA SER A 50 -5.80 6.57 -4.56
C SER A 50 -6.75 6.76 -3.38
N ASN A 51 -7.05 5.69 -2.65
CA ASN A 51 -7.96 5.71 -1.51
C ASN A 51 -7.43 6.59 -0.36
N PHE A 52 -6.12 6.52 -0.08
CA PHE A 52 -5.46 7.37 0.91
C PHE A 52 -5.21 8.81 0.44
N ALA A 53 -5.16 9.05 -0.87
CA ALA A 53 -5.05 10.41 -1.42
C ALA A 53 -6.40 11.12 -1.60
N SER A 54 -7.51 10.43 -1.35
CA SER A 54 -8.85 10.99 -1.56
C SER A 54 -9.06 12.23 -0.69
N CYS A 55 -9.59 13.31 -1.28
CA CYS A 55 -9.76 14.62 -0.65
C CYS A 55 -8.48 15.10 0.05
N ASP A 56 -7.36 15.13 -0.68
CA ASP A 56 -6.04 15.56 -0.19
C ASP A 56 -5.55 14.78 1.06
N GLY A 57 -6.05 13.56 1.26
CA GLY A 57 -5.69 12.69 2.37
C GLY A 57 -6.41 12.96 3.69
N GLU A 58 -7.50 13.73 3.65
CA GLU A 58 -8.27 14.11 4.83
C GLU A 58 -9.31 13.06 5.26
N ILE A 59 -9.62 12.07 4.41
CA ILE A 59 -10.61 11.02 4.73
C ILE A 59 -9.97 9.81 5.40
N ASN A 60 -8.92 9.25 4.79
CA ASN A 60 -8.22 8.08 5.30
C ASN A 60 -6.82 8.48 5.73
N GLY A 61 -6.43 8.11 6.95
CA GLY A 61 -5.12 8.40 7.50
C GLY A 61 -4.85 7.53 8.72
N ASN A 62 -3.80 7.87 9.47
CA ASN A 62 -3.39 7.05 10.61
C ASN A 62 -3.76 7.71 11.95
N GLY A 63 -4.58 7.01 12.73
CA GLY A 63 -4.86 7.32 14.12
C GLY A 63 -3.76 6.77 15.01
N GLN A 64 -3.13 7.62 15.80
CA GLN A 64 -2.07 7.23 16.73
C GLN A 64 -2.57 7.53 18.14
N PHE A 65 -2.53 6.52 19.01
CA PHE A 65 -3.03 6.60 20.38
C PHE A 65 -1.94 6.23 21.36
N LEU A 66 -1.72 7.07 22.37
CA LEU A 66 -0.89 6.74 23.52
C LEU A 66 -1.82 6.28 24.65
N MET A 67 -1.75 5.00 24.99
CA MET A 67 -2.56 4.41 26.05
C MET A 67 -1.84 4.53 27.40
N VAL A 68 -2.60 4.80 28.46
CA VAL A 68 -2.13 4.83 29.85
C VAL A 68 -2.97 3.88 30.69
N HIS A 69 -2.48 3.50 31.87
CA HIS A 69 -3.20 2.60 32.77
C HIS A 69 -4.58 3.19 33.14
N ALA A 70 -5.64 2.44 32.88
CA ALA A 70 -6.98 2.76 33.39
C ALA A 70 -7.00 2.42 34.89
N ARG A 71 -7.32 3.39 35.73
CA ARG A 71 -7.29 3.27 37.20
C ARG A 71 -8.01 2.03 37.70
#